data_AF-A0A200HFF8-F1
#
_entry.id   AF-A0A200HFF8-F1
#
_cell.length_a   1.000
_cell.length_b   1.000
_cell.length_c   1.000
_cell.angle_alpha   90.00
_cell.angle_beta   90.00
_cell.angle_gamma   90.00
#
_symmetry.space_group_name_H-M   'P 1'
#
loop_
_entity.id
_entity.type
_entity.pdbx_description
1 polymer ?
#
loop_
_entity_poly.entity_id
_entity_poly.type
_entity_poly.pdbx_seq_one_letter_code
_entity_poly.pdbx_strand_id
1 'polypeptide(L)'
;MGANPGRRDAWPAYRSVRFVLIRRERWQLPARGLVTGWRRTRRGGWEAKVVYVVDDPERVQTTLSLHVDWVRAERLVPVWADPNAAPARADRQDVATQDY
;
A
#
# COMPACT_ATOMS: atom_id res chain seq x y z
N MET A 1 10.99 1.98 -28.27
CA MET A 1 11.61 2.79 -27.21
C MET A 1 10.52 3.65 -26.58
N GLY A 2 10.05 3.32 -25.39
CA GLY A 2 9.12 4.18 -24.64
C GLY A 2 9.92 5.24 -23.91
N ALA A 3 9.68 6.51 -24.22
CA ALA A 3 10.28 7.62 -23.50
C ALA A 3 9.88 7.51 -22.02
N ASN A 4 10.87 7.43 -21.12
CA ASN A 4 10.61 7.62 -19.70
C ASN A 4 9.99 9.02 -19.53
N PRO A 5 8.86 9.16 -18.81
CA PRO A 5 8.26 10.46 -18.56
C PRO A 5 9.33 11.40 -18.00
N GLY A 6 9.38 12.63 -18.52
CA GLY A 6 10.37 13.60 -18.07
C GLY A 6 10.18 13.88 -16.57
N ARG A 7 11.20 14.41 -15.89
CA ARG A 7 11.11 14.80 -14.46
C ARG A 7 9.96 15.79 -14.16
N ARG A 8 9.38 16.41 -15.20
CA ARG A 8 8.19 17.29 -15.15
C ARG A 8 6.86 16.54 -15.27
N ASP A 9 6.88 15.30 -15.75
CA ASP A 9 5.73 14.39 -15.86
C ASP A 9 5.59 13.48 -14.62
N ALA A 10 6.51 13.63 -13.66
CA ALA A 10 6.47 12.90 -12.40
C ALA A 10 5.28 13.39 -11.57
N TRP A 11 4.40 12.45 -11.19
CA TRP A 11 3.30 12.74 -10.28
C TRP A 11 3.83 13.28 -8.95
N PRO A 12 3.15 14.25 -8.32
CA PRO A 12 3.54 14.73 -7.00
C PRO A 12 3.65 13.58 -6.00
N ALA A 13 4.65 13.65 -5.11
CA ALA A 13 4.79 12.66 -4.06
C ALA A 13 3.54 12.62 -3.18
N TYR A 14 2.95 11.43 -3.04
CA TYR A 14 1.81 11.18 -2.17
C TYR A 14 2.18 11.47 -0.71
N ARG A 15 1.61 12.53 -0.10
CA ARG A 15 2.00 12.97 1.26
C ARG A 15 1.10 12.47 2.39
N SER A 16 -0.05 11.87 2.09
CA SER A 16 -1.08 11.57 3.10
C SER A 16 -1.79 10.22 2.94
N VAL A 17 -1.50 9.46 1.88
CA VAL A 17 -2.06 8.11 1.71
C VAL A 17 -1.17 7.09 2.37
N ARG A 18 -1.80 6.21 3.15
CA ARG A 18 -1.14 5.09 3.80
C ARG A 18 -1.79 3.79 3.36
N PHE A 19 -1.00 2.91 2.77
CA PHE A 19 -1.40 1.53 2.53
C PHE A 19 -1.47 0.77 3.85
N VAL A 20 -2.53 -0.01 4.01
CA VAL A 20 -2.81 -0.77 5.23
C VAL A 20 -3.30 -2.17 4.88
N LEU A 21 -2.97 -3.13 5.73
CA LEU A 21 -3.70 -4.38 5.81
C LEU A 21 -4.80 -4.23 6.86
N ILE A 22 -6.00 -4.72 6.53
CA ILE A 22 -7.16 -4.73 7.42
C ILE A 22 -7.29 -6.13 8.00
N ARG A 23 -7.13 -6.25 9.33
CA ARG A 23 -7.36 -7.51 10.05
C ARG A 23 -8.83 -7.94 9.90
N ARG A 24 -9.04 -9.16 9.43
CA ARG A 24 -10.35 -9.83 9.31
C ARG A 24 -10.46 -10.96 10.32
N GLU A 25 -11.60 -11.64 10.36
CA GLU A 25 -11.82 -12.77 11.26
C GLU A 25 -10.84 -13.93 10.98
N ARG A 26 -10.70 -14.85 11.95
CA ARG A 26 -9.54 -15.75 12.13
C ARG A 26 -9.04 -16.51 10.91
N TRP A 27 -9.87 -16.77 9.91
CA TRP A 27 -9.53 -17.57 8.73
C TRP A 27 -9.52 -16.78 7.41
N GLN A 28 -9.85 -15.50 7.44
CA GLN A 28 -9.87 -14.65 6.24
C GLN A 28 -8.52 -13.95 6.07
N LEU A 29 -7.99 -13.99 4.84
CA LEU A 29 -6.81 -13.21 4.49
C LEU A 29 -7.07 -11.71 4.75
N PRO A 30 -6.08 -10.96 5.27
CA PRO A 30 -6.22 -9.53 5.48
C PRO A 30 -6.61 -8.81 4.18
N ALA A 31 -7.56 -7.87 4.28
CA ALA A 31 -7.90 -7.03 3.14
C ALA A 31 -6.80 -6.00 2.89
N ARG A 32 -6.57 -5.66 1.62
CA ARG A 32 -5.60 -4.61 1.24
C ARG A 32 -6.36 -3.31 1.06
N GLY A 33 -5.92 -2.25 1.74
CA GLY A 33 -6.63 -0.98 1.76
C GLY A 33 -5.75 0.26 1.68
N LEU A 34 -6.39 1.37 1.35
CA LEU A 34 -5.83 2.71 1.25
C LEU A 34 -6.57 3.64 2.22
N VAL A 35 -5.82 4.20 3.17
CA VAL A 35 -6.38 5.22 4.09
C VAL A 35 -6.57 6.53 3.33
N THR A 36 -7.77 7.09 3.42
CA THR A 36 -8.18 8.36 2.78
C THR A 36 -8.58 9.44 3.79
N GLY A 37 -8.70 9.11 5.08
CA GLY A 37 -9.02 10.07 6.13
C GLY A 37 -9.05 9.46 7.53
N TRP A 38 -9.13 10.30 8.56
CA TRP A 38 -9.18 9.92 9.97
C TRP A 38 -10.27 10.68 10.72
N ARG A 39 -10.87 10.04 11.72
CA ARG A 39 -11.80 10.69 12.66
C ARG A 39 -11.64 10.13 14.07
N ARG A 40 -12.03 10.94 15.06
CA ARG A 40 -12.22 10.48 16.45
C ARG A 40 -13.57 9.78 16.59
N THR A 41 -13.62 8.71 17.39
CA THR A 41 -14.88 8.07 17.78
C THR A 41 -15.45 8.72 19.03
N ARG A 42 -16.77 8.67 19.21
CA ARG A 42 -17.44 9.20 20.42
C ARG A 42 -16.96 8.57 21.73
N ARG A 43 -16.37 7.36 21.66
CA ARG A 43 -15.86 6.61 22.81
C ARG A 43 -14.35 6.77 23.04
N GLY A 44 -13.69 7.72 22.37
CA GLY A 44 -12.28 8.07 22.63
C GLY A 44 -11.24 7.36 21.76
N GLY A 45 -11.63 6.72 20.66
CA GLY A 45 -10.72 6.03 19.72
C GLY A 45 -10.50 6.78 18.41
N TRP A 46 -9.77 6.15 17.48
CA TRP A 46 -9.61 6.61 16.10
C TRP A 46 -10.18 5.60 15.11
N GLU A 47 -10.81 6.12 14.06
CA GLU A 47 -11.18 5.36 12.88
C GLU A 47 -10.55 6.00 11.64
N ALA A 48 -10.14 5.17 10.70
CA ALA A 48 -9.70 5.60 9.38
C ALA A 48 -10.78 5.32 8.34
N LYS A 49 -10.97 6.23 7.40
CA LYS A 49 -11.74 5.96 6.19
C LYS A 49 -10.84 5.20 5.22
N VAL A 50 -11.19 3.96 4.91
CA VAL A 50 -10.36 3.06 4.11
C VAL A 50 -11.14 2.61 2.88
N VAL A 51 -10.51 2.75 1.71
CA VAL A 51 -10.94 2.09 0.48
C VAL A 51 -10.19 0.76 0.38
N TYR A 52 -10.87 -0.37 0.26
CA TYR A 52 -10.21 -1.68 0.29
C TYR A 52 -10.89 -2.69 -0.62
N VAL A 53 -10.11 -3.70 -1.01
CA VAL A 53 -10.58 -4.80 -1.86
C VAL A 53 -10.79 -6.03 -0.98
N VAL A 54 -11.92 -6.71 -1.20
CA VAL A 54 -12.17 -8.04 -0.67
C VAL A 54 -12.09 -9.03 -1.82
N ASP A 55 -11.20 -10.01 -1.68
CA ASP A 55 -11.13 -11.14 -2.58
C ASP A 55 -12.09 -12.22 -2.06
N ASP A 56 -13.05 -12.63 -2.89
CA ASP A 56 -13.92 -13.77 -2.61
C ASP A 56 -13.37 -14.99 -3.38
N PRO A 57 -12.66 -15.91 -2.70
CA PRO A 57 -11.97 -17.01 -3.37
C PRO A 57 -12.93 -18.01 -4.04
N GLU A 58 -14.24 -17.97 -3.72
CA GLU A 58 -15.24 -18.87 -4.30
C GLU A 58 -15.93 -18.27 -5.53
N ARG A 59 -15.72 -16.99 -5.81
CA ARG A 59 -16.27 -16.34 -7.00
C ARG A 59 -15.17 -16.08 -8.02
N VAL A 60 -15.35 -16.59 -9.24
CA VAL A 60 -14.63 -16.10 -10.42
C VAL A 60 -15.14 -14.69 -10.71
N GLN A 61 -14.70 -13.73 -9.90
CA GLN A 61 -15.15 -12.35 -9.96
C GLN A 61 -14.25 -11.60 -10.92
N THR A 62 -14.74 -11.35 -12.13
CA THR A 62 -14.12 -10.44 -13.11
C THR A 62 -14.10 -8.98 -12.64
N THR A 63 -14.80 -8.69 -11.54
CA THR A 63 -14.91 -7.36 -10.93
C THR A 63 -14.49 -7.44 -9.47
N LEU A 64 -13.40 -6.75 -9.11
CA LEU A 64 -12.97 -6.59 -7.72
C LEU A 64 -14.08 -5.92 -6.90
N SER A 65 -14.46 -6.49 -5.76
CA SER A 65 -15.36 -5.82 -4.82
C SER A 65 -14.62 -4.72 -4.06
N LEU A 66 -14.85 -3.47 -4.46
CA LEU A 66 -14.33 -2.28 -3.80
C LEU A 66 -15.25 -1.85 -2.66
N HIS A 67 -14.71 -1.73 -1.46
CA HIS A 67 -15.42 -1.29 -0.26
C HIS A 67 -14.86 0.03 0.26
N VAL A 68 -15.72 0.83 0.91
CA VAL A 68 -15.33 2.08 1.56
C VAL A 68 -15.97 2.15 2.94
N ASP A 69 -15.16 1.99 4.00
CA ASP A 69 -15.66 1.98 5.37
C ASP A 69 -14.80 2.77 6.34
N TRP A 70 -15.40 3.09 7.50
CA TRP A 70 -14.66 3.54 8.67
C TRP A 70 -14.18 2.33 9.48
N VAL A 71 -12.88 2.11 9.50
CA VAL A 71 -12.24 0.98 10.17
C VAL A 71 -11.51 1.48 11.41
N ARG A 72 -11.71 0.80 12.54
CA ARG A 72 -10.99 1.12 13.78
C ARG A 72 -9.49 0.99 13.59
N ALA A 73 -8.74 1.93 14.15
CA ALA A 73 -7.29 1.98 14.06
C ALA A 73 -6.64 0.67 14.53
N GLU A 74 -7.19 0.02 15.56
CA GLU A 74 -6.68 -1.26 16.10
C GLU A 74 -6.69 -2.42 15.10
N ARG A 75 -7.51 -2.33 14.04
CA ARG A 75 -7.59 -3.34 12.98
C ARG A 75 -6.64 -3.08 11.82
N LEU A 76 -6.01 -1.91 11.77
CA LEU A 76 -5.15 -1.49 10.67
C LEU A 76 -3.69 -1.82 10.97
N VAL A 77 -3.05 -2.55 10.07
CA VAL A 77 -1.62 -2.79 10.10
C VAL A 77 -0.97 -1.95 9.00
N PRO A 78 -0.11 -0.98 9.33
CA PRO A 78 0.59 -0.18 8.33
C PRO A 78 1.49 -1.06 7.45
N VAL A 79 1.42 -0.84 6.14
CA VAL A 79 2.39 -1.36 5.18
C VAL A 79 3.51 -0.33 5.06
N TRP A 80 4.69 -0.64 5.60
CA TRP A 80 5.80 0.31 5.72
C TRP A 80 6.73 0.33 4.50
N ALA A 81 6.77 -0.75 3.72
CA ALA A 81 7.56 -0.85 2.51
C ALA A 81 6.66 -0.64 1.29
N ASP A 82 7.13 0.18 0.34
CA ASP A 82 6.54 0.23 -1.01
C ASP A 82 6.82 -1.14 -1.69
N PRO A 83 5.80 -1.94 -2.02
CA PRO A 83 6.01 -3.22 -2.72
C PRO A 83 6.55 -3.03 -4.14
N ASN A 84 6.55 -1.80 -4.68
CA ASN A 84 7.11 -1.46 -5.99
C ASN A 84 8.49 -0.82 -5.90
N ALA A 85 9.09 -0.73 -4.72
CA ALA A 85 10.48 -0.33 -4.61
C ALA A 85 11.32 -1.37 -5.38
N ALA A 86 11.76 -0.99 -6.58
CA ALA A 86 12.68 -1.80 -7.35
C ALA A 86 13.84 -2.21 -6.43
N PRO A 87 14.33 -3.46 -6.49
CA PRO A 87 15.53 -3.82 -5.75
C PRO A 87 16.56 -2.76 -6.08
N ALA A 88 17.12 -2.12 -5.05
CA ALA A 88 18.21 -1.18 -5.22
C ALA A 88 19.20 -1.89 -6.14
N ARG A 89 19.41 -1.34 -7.35
CA ARG A 89 20.43 -1.85 -8.27
C ARG A 89 21.67 -1.97 -7.41
N ALA A 90 22.12 -3.20 -7.19
CA ALA A 90 23.34 -3.47 -6.47
C ALA A 90 24.37 -2.52 -7.07
N ASP A 91 24.84 -1.59 -6.25
CA ASP A 91 25.74 -0.55 -6.69
C ASP A 91 26.89 -1.24 -7.40
N ARG A 92 27.11 -0.77 -8.61
CA ARG A 92 28.28 -1.00 -9.42
C ARG A 92 29.47 -0.54 -8.57
N GLN A 93 30.02 -1.41 -7.75
CA GLN A 93 31.36 -1.22 -7.24
C GLN A 93 32.30 -1.56 -8.37
N ASP A 94 32.76 -0.49 -9.01
CA ASP A 94 33.99 -0.43 -9.75
C ASP A 94 35.08 -1.17 -8.98
N VAL A 95 35.43 -2.38 -9.41
CA VAL A 95 36.75 -2.96 -9.13
C VAL A 95 37.59 -2.67 -10.36
N ALA A 96 38.00 -1.40 -10.46
CA ALA A 96 39.17 -1.05 -11.25
C ALA A 96 40.39 -1.07 -10.31
N THR A 97 41.31 -1.96 -10.63
CA THR A 97 42.74 -1.89 -10.32
C THR A 97 43.17 -2.18 -8.88
N GLN A 98 43.64 -3.41 -8.65
CA GLN A 98 44.97 -3.65 -8.07
C GLN A 98 45.45 -5.08 -8.39
N ASP A 99 46.72 -5.15 -8.79
CA ASP A 99 47.64 -6.31 -8.86
C ASP A 99 47.46 -7.35 -9.98
N TYR A 100 48.16 -7.12 -11.11
CA TYR A 100 49.39 -7.84 -11.47
C TYR A 100 50.19 -7.11 -12.56
#